data_AF-A0A8T4LSH3-F1
#
_entry.id   AF-A0A8T4LSH3-F1
#
_cell.length_a   1.000
_cell.length_b   1.000
_cell.length_c   1.000
_cell.angle_alpha   90.00
_cell.angle_beta   90.00
_cell.angle_gamma   90.00
#
_symmetry.space_group_name_H-M   'P 1'
#
loop_
_entity.id
_entity.type
_entity.pdbx_description
1 polymer ?
#
loop_
_entity_poly.entity_id
_entity_poly.type
_entity_poly.pdbx_seq_one_letter_code
_entity_poly.pdbx_strand_id
1 'polypeptide(L)'
;MFDSIQRAISSYTSKPVPFVGVAFIHLALQLLVLFALLGVFLIGFFIASVVKVPVDSPPLIALAIILAILFFYFSSGVKGAALNGYLNVLNGDKVSFFDFYHYSLKKAPRFFGLFLVRSFFELLPTGVLAALYFFVIKNWNLPYADAIVAFFSLLFTFIVHYVFYGAFVSAAVYDSGIKDSLKNCFKFLKFTHVFALILYVAYAIVWLTQFVPVINIITFFVSFPIVYTAMILYFQKIISGKVTATPAVAAASTKYKSKKREKRKEKEEKKEEKEEIKEKERKEEKEEEDYS
;
A
#
# COMPACT_ATOMS: atom_id res chain seq x y z
N MET A 1 -2.31 -1.49 -24.28
CA MET A 1 -2.83 -0.60 -23.22
C MET A 1 -4.34 -0.78 -23.12
N PHE A 2 -5.07 -0.61 -24.22
CA PHE A 2 -6.48 -1.01 -24.32
C PHE A 2 -6.72 -2.43 -23.82
N ASP A 3 -5.89 -3.41 -24.21
CA ASP A 3 -6.02 -4.78 -23.69
C ASP A 3 -5.87 -4.89 -22.17
N SER A 4 -4.98 -4.09 -21.55
CA SER A 4 -4.76 -4.11 -20.09
C SER A 4 -5.93 -3.49 -19.34
N ILE A 5 -6.48 -2.39 -19.86
CA ILE A 5 -7.66 -1.71 -19.30
C ILE A 5 -8.91 -2.58 -19.52
N GLN A 6 -9.10 -3.10 -20.73
CA GLN A 6 -10.21 -3.98 -21.07
C GLN A 6 -10.18 -5.27 -20.25
N ARG A 7 -8.99 -5.88 -20.04
CA ARG A 7 -8.83 -7.02 -19.13
C ARG A 7 -9.11 -6.63 -17.68
N ALA A 8 -8.68 -5.46 -17.21
CA ALA A 8 -8.96 -4.99 -15.87
C ALA A 8 -10.47 -4.78 -15.65
N ILE A 9 -11.14 -4.13 -16.60
CA ILE A 9 -12.60 -3.93 -16.60
C ILE A 9 -13.29 -5.29 -16.64
N SER A 10 -12.93 -6.18 -17.56
CA SER A 10 -13.51 -7.52 -17.68
C SER A 10 -13.31 -8.37 -16.42
N SER A 11 -12.15 -8.28 -15.77
CA SER A 11 -11.86 -8.96 -14.50
C SER A 11 -12.72 -8.40 -13.37
N TYR A 12 -12.87 -7.08 -13.32
CA TYR A 12 -13.71 -6.40 -12.33
C TYR A 12 -15.20 -6.71 -12.54
N THR A 13 -15.71 -6.63 -13.76
CA THR A 13 -17.13 -6.86 -14.07
C THR A 13 -17.53 -8.32 -13.90
N SER A 14 -16.63 -9.26 -14.17
CA SER A 14 -16.90 -10.69 -13.94
C SER A 14 -16.90 -11.08 -12.46
N LYS A 15 -16.09 -10.43 -11.62
CA LYS A 15 -15.98 -10.73 -10.18
C LYS A 15 -15.80 -9.45 -9.35
N PRO A 16 -16.81 -8.58 -9.21
CA PRO A 16 -16.64 -7.28 -8.56
C PRO A 16 -16.43 -7.38 -7.04
N VAL A 17 -17.08 -8.35 -6.39
CA VAL A 17 -17.10 -8.48 -4.92
C VAL A 17 -15.70 -8.62 -4.30
N PRO A 18 -14.79 -9.49 -4.80
CA PRO A 18 -13.42 -9.55 -4.30
C PRO A 18 -12.62 -8.24 -4.45
N PHE A 19 -12.79 -7.50 -5.55
CA PHE A 19 -12.12 -6.21 -5.75
C PHE A 19 -12.63 -5.14 -4.77
N VAL A 20 -13.95 -5.07 -4.59
CA VAL A 20 -14.60 -4.20 -3.61
C VAL A 20 -14.16 -4.58 -2.18
N GLY A 21 -14.02 -5.87 -1.88
CA GLY A 21 -13.53 -6.37 -0.60
C GLY A 21 -12.11 -5.87 -0.28
N VAL A 22 -11.20 -5.87 -1.26
CA VAL A 22 -9.85 -5.29 -1.10
C VAL A 22 -9.92 -3.79 -0.79
N ALA A 23 -10.75 -3.04 -1.53
CA ALA A 23 -10.94 -1.61 -1.31
C ALA A 23 -11.51 -1.32 0.08
N PHE A 24 -12.48 -2.12 0.52
CA PHE A 24 -13.08 -2.00 1.85
C PHE A 24 -12.06 -2.27 2.97
N ILE A 25 -11.28 -3.35 2.88
CA ILE A 25 -10.22 -3.66 3.86
C ILE A 25 -9.18 -2.54 3.90
N HIS A 26 -8.79 -2.02 2.73
CA HIS A 26 -7.86 -0.89 2.62
C HIS A 26 -8.40 0.35 3.36
N LEU A 27 -9.65 0.75 3.11
CA LEU A 27 -10.29 1.88 3.77
C LEU A 27 -10.43 1.67 5.27
N ALA A 28 -10.92 0.51 5.69
CA ALA A 28 -11.15 0.18 7.10
C ALA A 28 -9.84 0.25 7.90
N LEU A 29 -8.74 -0.28 7.37
CA LEU A 29 -7.43 -0.20 8.01
C LEU A 29 -6.87 1.23 8.03
N GLN A 30 -7.06 2.01 6.97
CA GLN A 30 -6.66 3.43 6.98
C GLN A 30 -7.43 4.23 8.04
N LEU A 31 -8.75 4.05 8.13
CA LEU A 31 -9.58 4.71 9.14
C LEU A 31 -9.20 4.26 10.55
N LEU A 32 -8.95 2.96 10.76
CA LEU A 32 -8.51 2.45 12.06
C LEU A 32 -7.19 3.09 12.51
N VAL A 33 -6.21 3.20 11.62
CA VAL A 33 -4.93 3.89 11.92
C VAL A 33 -5.16 5.37 12.18
N LEU A 34 -5.98 6.04 11.35
CA LEU A 34 -6.29 7.46 11.52
C LEU A 34 -6.95 7.75 12.87
N PHE A 35 -7.97 6.99 13.24
CA PHE A 35 -8.68 7.16 14.52
C PHE A 35 -7.80 6.82 15.72
N ALA A 36 -6.96 5.78 15.62
CA ALA A 36 -6.02 5.45 16.69
C ALA A 36 -5.04 6.61 16.94
N LEU A 37 -4.45 7.18 15.88
CA LEU A 37 -3.50 8.29 16.00
C LEU A 37 -4.18 9.59 16.41
N LEU A 38 -5.39 9.85 15.92
CA LEU A 38 -6.21 10.98 16.36
C LEU A 38 -6.55 10.87 17.85
N GLY A 39 -6.88 9.67 18.34
CA GLY A 39 -7.10 9.42 19.76
C GLY A 39 -5.86 9.74 20.60
N VAL A 40 -4.68 9.31 20.17
CA VAL A 40 -3.41 9.65 20.83
C VAL A 40 -3.16 11.16 20.82
N PHE A 41 -3.41 11.82 19.70
CA PHE A 41 -3.28 13.27 19.58
C PHE A 41 -4.22 14.00 20.56
N LEU A 42 -5.50 13.60 20.62
CA LEU A 42 -6.49 14.20 21.52
C LEU A 42 -6.15 13.99 22.99
N ILE A 43 -5.64 12.82 23.37
CA ILE A 43 -5.16 12.58 24.74
C ILE A 43 -3.98 13.49 25.06
N GLY A 44 -3.00 13.59 24.15
CA GLY A 44 -1.85 14.49 24.33
C GLY A 44 -2.26 15.96 24.43
N PHE A 45 -3.20 16.38 23.58
CA PHE A 45 -3.79 17.72 23.60
C PHE A 45 -4.54 18.00 24.91
N PHE A 46 -5.32 17.03 25.40
CA PHE A 46 -6.03 17.16 26.67
C PHE A 46 -5.04 17.33 27.83
N ILE A 47 -4.01 16.49 27.92
CA ILE A 47 -2.96 16.60 28.95
C ILE A 47 -2.28 17.97 28.89
N ALA A 48 -1.87 18.40 27.68
CA ALA A 48 -1.28 19.72 27.46
C ALA A 48 -2.19 20.87 27.90
N SER A 49 -3.50 20.75 27.64
CA SER A 49 -4.50 21.72 28.09
C SER A 49 -4.60 21.78 29.61
N VAL A 50 -4.55 20.63 30.31
CA VAL A 50 -4.59 20.58 31.78
C VAL A 50 -3.37 21.28 32.40
N VAL A 51 -2.19 21.09 31.82
CA VAL A 51 -0.95 21.73 32.29
C VAL A 51 -0.71 23.14 31.71
N LYS A 52 -1.72 23.72 31.03
CA LYS A 52 -1.69 25.06 30.43
C LYS A 52 -0.55 25.27 29.43
N VAL A 53 -0.20 24.23 28.69
CA VAL A 53 0.75 24.30 27.58
C VAL A 53 0.05 24.92 26.37
N PRO A 54 0.61 25.98 25.74
CA PRO A 54 0.04 26.59 24.54
C PRO A 54 -0.09 25.59 23.37
N VAL A 55 -1.10 25.79 22.52
CA VAL A 55 -1.39 24.89 21.38
C VAL A 55 -0.27 24.87 20.34
N ASP A 56 0.41 26.01 20.18
CA ASP A 56 1.57 26.24 19.31
C ASP A 56 2.90 25.88 19.96
N SER A 57 2.87 25.22 21.12
CA SER A 57 4.08 24.83 21.83
C SER A 57 4.88 23.77 21.06
N PRO A 58 6.24 23.81 21.16
CA PRO A 58 7.09 22.80 20.52
C PRO A 58 6.73 21.34 20.83
N PRO A 59 6.32 20.96 22.06
CA PRO A 59 5.91 19.58 22.36
C PRO A 59 4.66 19.11 21.59
N LEU A 60 3.63 19.95 21.45
CA LEU A 60 2.42 19.60 20.69
C LEU A 60 2.68 19.51 19.20
N ILE A 61 3.51 20.41 18.66
CA ILE A 61 3.97 20.36 17.28
C ILE A 61 4.78 19.09 17.03
N ALA A 62 5.72 18.75 17.91
CA ALA A 62 6.52 17.53 17.80
C ALA A 62 5.64 16.26 17.85
N LEU A 63 4.64 16.23 18.74
CA LEU A 63 3.66 15.14 18.80
C LEU A 63 2.90 15.00 17.48
N ALA A 64 2.37 16.10 16.94
CA ALA A 64 1.66 16.10 15.66
C ALA A 64 2.53 15.57 14.51
N ILE A 65 3.79 16.00 14.44
CA ILE A 65 4.75 15.54 13.42
C ILE A 65 5.02 14.03 13.56
N ILE A 66 5.27 13.54 14.78
CA ILE A 66 5.53 12.11 15.02
C ILE A 66 4.31 11.27 14.62
N LEU A 67 3.10 11.70 15.00
CA LEU A 67 1.87 11.01 14.65
C LEU A 67 1.61 11.03 13.13
N ALA A 68 1.91 12.15 12.45
CA ALA A 68 1.83 12.23 11.00
C ALA A 68 2.81 11.25 10.32
N ILE A 69 4.05 11.16 10.80
CA ILE A 69 5.06 10.20 10.29
C ILE A 69 4.57 8.77 10.49
N LEU A 70 4.01 8.44 11.67
CA LEU A 70 3.43 7.12 11.94
C LEU A 70 2.27 6.82 11.00
N PHE A 71 1.37 7.79 10.76
CA PHE A 71 0.28 7.63 9.81
C PHE A 71 0.81 7.31 8.41
N PHE A 72 1.80 8.07 7.92
CA PHE A 72 2.40 7.81 6.60
C PHE A 72 3.11 6.46 6.52
N TYR A 73 3.75 6.02 7.60
CA TYR A 73 4.37 4.70 7.69
C TYR A 73 3.36 3.57 7.49
N PHE A 74 2.28 3.56 8.28
CA PHE A 74 1.25 2.52 8.18
C PHE A 74 0.44 2.64 6.89
N SER A 75 0.07 3.85 6.46
CA SER A 75 -0.66 4.08 5.22
C SER A 75 0.11 3.58 4.00
N SER A 76 1.45 3.73 3.99
CA SER A 76 2.30 3.17 2.94
C SER A 76 2.23 1.65 2.88
N GLY A 77 2.28 0.98 4.04
CA GLY A 77 2.12 -0.49 4.12
C GLY A 77 0.74 -0.95 3.65
N VAL A 78 -0.32 -0.24 4.06
CA VAL A 78 -1.72 -0.53 3.70
C VAL A 78 -1.96 -0.33 2.20
N LYS A 79 -1.33 0.67 1.57
CA LYS A 79 -1.32 0.85 0.11
C LYS A 79 -0.62 -0.30 -0.61
N GLY A 80 0.53 -0.76 -0.10
CA GLY A 80 1.23 -1.92 -0.62
C GLY A 80 0.40 -3.21 -0.55
N ALA A 81 -0.31 -3.40 0.55
CA ALA A 81 -1.22 -4.53 0.73
C ALA A 81 -2.41 -4.47 -0.23
N ALA A 82 -2.96 -3.30 -0.53
CA ALA A 82 -4.02 -3.13 -1.54
C ALA A 82 -3.55 -3.55 -2.94
N LEU A 83 -2.36 -3.12 -3.36
CA LEU A 83 -1.75 -3.53 -4.63
C LEU A 83 -1.60 -5.06 -4.73
N ASN A 84 -1.08 -5.69 -3.68
CA ASN A 84 -0.96 -7.14 -3.61
C ASN A 84 -2.32 -7.85 -3.56
N GLY A 85 -3.30 -7.26 -2.87
CA GLY A 85 -4.67 -7.75 -2.81
C GLY A 85 -5.34 -7.80 -4.18
N TYR A 86 -5.24 -6.72 -4.97
CA TYR A 86 -5.75 -6.70 -6.35
C TYR A 86 -5.06 -7.73 -7.25
N LEU A 87 -3.75 -7.92 -7.10
CA LEU A 87 -3.02 -8.96 -7.82
C LEU A 87 -3.51 -10.37 -7.45
N ASN A 88 -3.75 -10.63 -6.15
CA ASN A 88 -4.28 -11.92 -5.70
C ASN A 88 -5.69 -12.17 -6.28
N VAL A 89 -6.55 -11.15 -6.29
CA VAL A 89 -7.88 -11.23 -6.90
C VAL A 89 -7.79 -11.54 -8.39
N LEU A 90 -6.86 -10.92 -9.12
CA LEU A 90 -6.62 -11.21 -10.55
C LEU A 90 -6.23 -12.68 -10.79
N ASN A 91 -5.47 -13.25 -9.86
CA ASN A 91 -5.05 -14.65 -9.92
C ASN A 91 -6.13 -15.62 -9.41
N GLY A 92 -7.29 -15.13 -8.98
CA GLY A 92 -8.38 -15.93 -8.44
C GLY A 92 -8.19 -16.38 -6.99
N ASP A 93 -7.18 -15.87 -6.28
CA ASP A 93 -6.97 -16.15 -4.87
C ASP A 93 -7.95 -15.36 -3.98
N LYS A 94 -8.35 -15.98 -2.86
CA LYS A 94 -9.16 -15.30 -1.84
C LYS A 94 -8.29 -14.32 -1.04
N VAL A 95 -8.78 -13.11 -0.83
CA VAL A 95 -8.13 -12.11 0.04
C VAL A 95 -8.70 -12.24 1.44
N SER A 96 -7.87 -12.60 2.41
CA SER A 96 -8.24 -12.60 3.83
C SER A 96 -7.78 -11.30 4.50
N PHE A 97 -8.57 -10.81 5.46
CA PHE A 97 -8.21 -9.64 6.26
C PHE A 97 -6.87 -9.82 6.99
N PHE A 98 -6.65 -11.00 7.58
CA PHE A 98 -5.41 -11.31 8.32
C PHE A 98 -4.19 -11.32 7.43
N ASP A 99 -4.26 -11.92 6.24
CA ASP A 99 -3.14 -11.92 5.30
C ASP A 99 -2.85 -10.49 4.81
N PHE A 100 -3.89 -9.68 4.59
CA PHE A 100 -3.75 -8.27 4.22
C PHE A 100 -3.04 -7.46 5.32
N TYR A 101 -3.50 -7.61 6.57
CA TYR A 101 -2.93 -6.92 7.73
C TYR A 101 -1.48 -7.35 8.02
N HIS A 102 -1.18 -8.65 7.97
CA HIS A 102 0.19 -9.11 8.17
C HIS A 102 1.11 -8.66 7.03
N TYR A 103 0.62 -8.64 5.79
CA TYR A 103 1.39 -8.12 4.67
C TYR A 103 1.68 -6.62 4.84
N SER A 104 0.67 -5.83 5.22
CA SER A 104 0.82 -4.38 5.38
C SER A 104 1.88 -4.04 6.42
N LEU A 105 1.86 -4.71 7.59
CA LEU A 105 2.88 -4.53 8.62
C LEU A 105 4.26 -5.00 8.19
N LYS A 106 4.35 -6.22 7.62
CA LYS A 106 5.63 -6.80 7.22
C LYS A 106 6.35 -5.97 6.15
N LYS A 107 5.59 -5.32 5.26
CA LYS A 107 6.15 -4.55 4.14
C LYS A 107 6.14 -3.04 4.38
N ALA A 108 5.57 -2.56 5.48
CA ALA A 108 5.52 -1.13 5.83
C ALA A 108 6.90 -0.44 5.75
N PRO A 109 8.02 -0.98 6.28
CA PRO A 109 9.32 -0.31 6.17
C PRO A 109 9.74 -0.03 4.73
N ARG A 110 9.48 -0.98 3.83
CA ARG A 110 9.86 -0.87 2.43
C ARG A 110 9.00 0.15 1.69
N PHE A 111 7.69 0.06 1.85
CA PHE A 111 6.76 0.99 1.22
C PHE A 111 6.93 2.41 1.77
N PHE A 112 7.22 2.55 3.06
CA PHE A 112 7.55 3.81 3.68
C PHE A 112 8.88 4.38 3.14
N GLY A 113 9.91 3.56 2.96
CA GLY A 113 11.15 3.99 2.29
C GLY A 113 10.91 4.51 0.87
N LEU A 114 10.07 3.83 0.08
CA LEU A 114 9.67 4.32 -1.25
C LEU A 114 8.85 5.62 -1.17
N PHE A 115 7.98 5.75 -0.18
CA PHE A 115 7.24 6.98 0.10
C PHE A 115 8.18 8.13 0.44
N LEU A 116 9.15 7.93 1.32
CA LEU A 116 10.14 8.95 1.69
C LEU A 116 10.96 9.42 0.48
N VAL A 117 11.46 8.48 -0.34
CA VAL A 117 12.20 8.84 -1.55
C VAL A 117 11.30 9.65 -2.48
N ARG A 118 10.07 9.19 -2.75
CA ARG A 118 9.11 9.94 -3.58
C ARG A 118 8.86 11.34 -3.02
N SER A 119 8.57 11.46 -1.73
CA SER A 119 8.28 12.73 -1.07
C SER A 119 9.48 13.66 -1.09
N PHE A 120 10.71 13.14 -1.02
CA PHE A 120 11.92 13.94 -1.20
C PHE A 120 12.02 14.51 -2.63
N PHE A 121 11.76 13.69 -3.65
CA PHE A 121 11.72 14.14 -5.05
C PHE A 121 10.56 15.10 -5.35
N GLU A 122 9.49 15.05 -4.56
CA GLU A 122 8.36 15.97 -4.66
C GLU A 122 8.64 17.31 -3.97
N LEU A 123 9.22 17.27 -2.76
CA LEU A 123 9.60 18.44 -1.96
C LEU A 123 10.64 19.33 -2.65
N LEU A 124 11.54 18.74 -3.43
CA LEU A 124 12.61 19.49 -4.10
C LEU A 124 12.05 20.53 -5.10
N PRO A 125 11.27 20.14 -6.14
CA PRO A 125 10.68 21.11 -7.07
C PRO A 125 9.56 21.94 -6.42
N THR A 126 8.69 21.33 -5.60
CA THR A 126 7.58 22.07 -4.98
C THR A 126 8.05 23.07 -3.93
N GLY A 127 9.09 22.74 -3.16
CA GLY A 127 9.73 23.63 -2.21
C GLY A 127 10.47 24.78 -2.90
N VAL A 128 11.17 24.52 -4.02
CA VAL A 128 11.78 25.57 -4.83
C VAL A 128 10.71 26.49 -5.43
N LEU A 129 9.62 25.94 -5.97
CA LEU A 129 8.47 26.71 -6.47
C LEU A 129 7.83 27.55 -5.37
N ALA A 130 7.63 26.98 -4.18
CA ALA A 130 7.09 27.70 -3.04
C ALA A 130 8.02 28.84 -2.59
N ALA A 131 9.34 28.59 -2.54
CA ALA A 131 10.32 29.62 -2.21
C ALA A 131 10.32 30.75 -3.27
N LEU A 132 10.35 30.42 -4.55
CA LEU A 132 10.24 31.40 -5.64
C LEU A 132 8.93 32.19 -5.55
N TYR A 133 7.83 31.53 -5.21
CA TYR A 133 6.55 32.19 -5.03
C TYR A 133 6.59 33.20 -3.88
N PHE A 134 6.99 32.78 -2.67
CA PHE A 134 6.96 33.65 -1.49
C PHE A 134 8.02 34.75 -1.50
N PHE A 135 9.21 34.49 -2.04
CA PHE A 135 10.32 35.46 -2.00
C PHE A 135 10.43 36.34 -3.24
N VAL A 136 9.94 35.88 -4.40
CA VAL A 136 10.09 36.62 -5.67
C VAL A 136 8.74 37.03 -6.24
N ILE A 137 7.90 36.05 -6.60
CA ILE A 137 6.71 36.27 -7.44
C ILE A 137 5.62 37.04 -6.69
N LYS A 138 5.41 36.76 -5.41
CA LYS A 138 4.38 37.43 -4.59
C LYS A 138 4.58 38.95 -4.51
N ASN A 139 5.83 39.41 -4.58
CA ASN A 139 6.16 40.82 -4.54
C ASN A 139 5.87 41.55 -5.87
N TRP A 140 5.64 40.82 -6.97
CA TRP A 140 5.40 41.40 -8.30
C TRP A 140 3.92 41.67 -8.60
N ASN A 141 3.01 41.32 -7.68
CA ASN A 141 1.56 41.54 -7.82
C ASN A 141 0.99 41.09 -9.18
N LEU A 142 1.57 40.02 -9.74
CA LEU A 142 1.17 39.49 -11.04
C LEU A 142 -0.24 38.87 -10.94
N PRO A 143 -1.18 39.22 -11.84
CA PRO A 143 -2.47 38.58 -11.88
C PRO A 143 -2.30 37.08 -12.14
N TYR A 144 -3.05 36.25 -11.41
CA TYR A 144 -3.04 34.78 -11.52
C TYR A 144 -1.74 34.07 -11.10
N ALA A 145 -0.79 34.75 -10.45
CA ALA A 145 0.45 34.14 -9.96
C ALA A 145 0.18 32.88 -9.09
N ASP A 146 -0.81 32.96 -8.20
CA ASP A 146 -1.22 31.87 -7.32
C ASP A 146 -1.68 30.65 -8.11
N ALA A 147 -2.49 30.88 -9.15
CA ALA A 147 -3.04 29.83 -10.00
C ALA A 147 -1.94 29.15 -10.83
N ILE A 148 -0.99 29.94 -11.35
CA ILE A 148 0.15 29.44 -12.14
C ILE A 148 1.05 28.55 -11.26
N VAL A 149 1.40 29.02 -10.05
CA VAL A 149 2.26 28.25 -9.14
C VAL A 149 1.55 26.99 -8.63
N ALA A 150 0.25 27.07 -8.32
CA ALA A 150 -0.55 25.90 -7.97
C ALA A 150 -0.61 24.88 -9.11
N PHE A 151 -0.81 25.34 -10.35
CA PHE A 151 -0.82 24.48 -11.54
C PHE A 151 0.52 23.76 -11.74
N PHE A 152 1.64 24.49 -11.68
CA PHE A 152 2.97 23.88 -11.80
C PHE A 152 3.26 22.91 -10.65
N SER A 153 2.91 23.27 -9.41
CA SER A 153 3.08 22.39 -8.25
C SER A 153 2.29 21.09 -8.40
N LEU A 154 1.05 21.17 -8.89
CA LEU A 154 0.21 20.02 -9.19
C LEU A 154 0.82 19.16 -10.31
N LEU A 155 1.32 19.79 -11.38
CA LEU A 155 1.97 19.11 -12.50
C LEU A 155 3.24 18.36 -12.07
N PHE A 156 4.10 18.98 -11.25
CA PHE A 156 5.29 18.33 -10.70
C PHE A 156 4.92 17.17 -9.78
N THR A 157 3.97 17.39 -8.86
CA THR A 157 3.46 16.35 -7.96
C THR A 157 2.93 15.17 -8.75
N PHE A 158 2.18 15.45 -9.82
CA PHE A 158 1.64 14.47 -10.76
C PHE A 158 2.77 13.66 -11.42
N ILE A 159 3.78 14.32 -12.00
CA ILE A 159 4.91 13.63 -12.65
C ILE A 159 5.68 12.76 -11.66
N VAL A 160 5.95 13.26 -10.46
CA VAL A 160 6.69 12.50 -9.43
C VAL A 160 5.89 11.28 -8.99
N HIS A 161 4.60 11.44 -8.69
CA HIS A 161 3.75 10.32 -8.30
C HIS A 161 3.61 9.28 -9.41
N TYR A 162 3.51 9.72 -10.67
CA TYR A 162 3.48 8.84 -11.84
C TYR A 162 4.76 7.99 -11.96
N VAL A 163 5.92 8.65 -11.90
CA VAL A 163 7.24 8.03 -11.93
C VAL A 163 7.34 6.97 -10.85
N PHE A 164 7.07 7.35 -9.60
CA PHE A 164 7.26 6.48 -8.45
C PHE A 164 6.23 5.36 -8.36
N TYR A 165 5.07 5.49 -9.00
CA TYR A 165 4.05 4.45 -9.02
C TYR A 165 4.62 3.09 -9.50
N GLY A 166 5.45 3.09 -10.54
CA GLY A 166 6.11 1.86 -11.01
C GLY A 166 6.97 1.20 -9.94
N ALA A 167 7.61 1.98 -9.06
CA ALA A 167 8.37 1.44 -7.93
C ALA A 167 7.45 0.79 -6.89
N PHE A 168 6.30 1.41 -6.57
CA PHE A 168 5.32 0.82 -5.66
C PHE A 168 4.75 -0.50 -6.19
N VAL A 169 4.40 -0.56 -7.48
CA VAL A 169 3.94 -1.81 -8.11
C VAL A 169 5.06 -2.84 -8.13
N SER A 170 6.29 -2.45 -8.46
CA SER A 170 7.43 -3.38 -8.46
C SER A 170 7.68 -3.98 -7.07
N ALA A 171 7.57 -3.17 -6.02
CA ALA A 171 7.72 -3.62 -4.64
C ALA A 171 6.58 -4.57 -4.21
N ALA A 172 5.35 -4.30 -4.66
CA ALA A 172 4.18 -5.12 -4.34
C ALA A 172 4.16 -6.45 -5.10
N VAL A 173 4.40 -6.43 -6.41
CA VAL A 173 4.25 -7.57 -7.32
C VAL A 173 5.46 -8.50 -7.29
N TYR A 174 6.68 -7.96 -7.25
CA TYR A 174 7.93 -8.74 -7.38
C TYR A 174 8.67 -8.92 -6.07
N ASP A 175 8.09 -8.45 -4.96
CA ASP A 175 8.73 -8.40 -3.64
C ASP A 175 10.13 -7.74 -3.64
N SER A 176 10.36 -6.84 -4.60
CA SER A 176 11.66 -6.20 -4.82
C SER A 176 12.05 -5.27 -3.67
N GLY A 177 13.35 -5.19 -3.35
CA GLY A 177 13.86 -4.20 -2.40
C GLY A 177 13.80 -2.77 -2.97
N ILE A 178 13.94 -1.75 -2.11
CA ILE A 178 13.82 -0.32 -2.50
C ILE A 178 14.67 0.01 -3.74
N LYS A 179 15.95 -0.39 -3.74
CA LYS A 179 16.88 -0.14 -4.85
C LYS A 179 16.42 -0.79 -6.16
N ASP A 180 15.98 -2.04 -6.11
CA ASP A 180 15.52 -2.77 -7.29
C ASP A 180 14.18 -2.24 -7.81
N SER A 181 13.27 -1.85 -6.90
CA SER A 181 12.01 -1.20 -7.25
C SER A 181 12.24 0.12 -7.99
N LEU A 182 13.21 0.94 -7.54
CA LEU A 182 13.60 2.16 -8.23
C LEU A 182 14.24 1.88 -9.59
N LYS A 183 15.12 0.88 -9.69
CA LYS A 183 15.70 0.46 -10.98
C LYS A 183 14.63 0.02 -11.99
N ASN A 184 13.62 -0.72 -11.53
CA ASN A 184 12.50 -1.15 -12.36
C ASN A 184 11.57 0.02 -12.74
N CYS A 185 11.41 1.01 -11.86
CA CYS A 185 10.76 2.28 -12.17
C CYS A 185 11.46 3.03 -13.31
N PHE A 186 12.79 3.20 -13.25
CA PHE A 186 13.55 3.83 -14.33
C PHE A 186 13.45 3.07 -15.66
N LYS A 187 13.46 1.72 -15.61
CA LYS A 187 13.18 0.90 -16.80
C LYS A 187 11.78 1.17 -17.35
N PHE A 188 10.76 1.18 -16.50
CA PHE A 188 9.38 1.48 -16.89
C PHE A 188 9.25 2.86 -17.56
N LEU A 189 9.94 3.87 -17.03
CA LEU A 189 10.00 5.20 -17.62
C LEU A 189 10.65 5.22 -18.99
N LYS A 190 11.82 4.58 -19.15
CA LYS A 190 12.59 4.58 -20.41
C LYS A 190 11.78 4.07 -21.62
N PHE A 191 10.83 3.17 -21.41
CA PHE A 191 10.09 2.54 -22.49
C PHE A 191 8.73 3.18 -22.79
N THR A 192 8.22 4.10 -21.94
CA THR A 192 6.81 4.53 -22.02
C THR A 192 6.55 5.90 -21.41
N HIS A 193 6.55 6.94 -22.24
CA HIS A 193 6.26 8.31 -21.80
C HIS A 193 4.81 8.74 -22.05
N VAL A 194 4.24 8.45 -23.23
CA VAL A 194 2.92 8.97 -23.63
C VAL A 194 1.76 8.12 -23.09
N PHE A 195 1.90 6.79 -23.07
CA PHE A 195 0.77 5.90 -22.77
C PHE A 195 0.47 5.75 -21.28
N ALA A 196 1.51 5.65 -20.46
CA ALA A 196 1.30 5.57 -19.02
C ALA A 196 0.97 6.95 -18.43
N LEU A 197 1.27 8.07 -19.13
CA LEU A 197 0.69 9.39 -18.85
C LEU A 197 -0.85 9.36 -18.90
N ILE A 198 -1.48 8.72 -19.90
CA ILE A 198 -2.96 8.66 -20.03
C ILE A 198 -3.60 7.88 -18.87
N LEU A 199 -3.06 6.70 -18.53
CA LEU A 199 -3.51 5.91 -17.37
C LEU A 199 -3.37 6.69 -16.07
N TYR A 200 -2.33 7.52 -15.99
CA TYR A 200 -2.08 8.34 -14.83
C TYR A 200 -2.92 9.63 -14.80
N VAL A 201 -3.29 10.20 -15.95
CA VAL A 201 -4.33 11.25 -16.05
C VAL A 201 -5.66 10.70 -15.55
N ALA A 202 -6.04 9.48 -15.96
CA ALA A 202 -7.25 8.83 -15.42
C ALA A 202 -7.15 8.64 -13.90
N TYR A 203 -6.00 8.22 -13.38
CA TYR A 203 -5.73 8.16 -11.94
C TYR A 203 -5.82 9.53 -11.25
N ALA A 204 -5.36 10.60 -11.87
CA ALA A 204 -5.46 11.95 -11.32
C ALA A 204 -6.88 12.50 -11.35
N ILE A 205 -7.67 12.20 -12.39
CA ILE A 205 -9.10 12.51 -12.42
C ILE A 205 -9.80 11.80 -11.26
N VAL A 206 -9.50 10.51 -11.06
CA VAL A 206 -9.96 9.74 -9.89
C VAL A 206 -9.56 10.45 -8.58
N TRP A 207 -8.34 10.96 -8.48
CA TRP A 207 -7.89 11.75 -7.33
C TRP A 207 -8.63 13.08 -7.18
N LEU A 208 -8.90 13.81 -8.25
CA LEU A 208 -9.65 15.06 -8.22
C LEU A 208 -11.11 14.84 -7.81
N THR A 209 -11.69 13.66 -8.11
CA THR A 209 -13.02 13.34 -7.60
C THR A 209 -13.07 13.17 -6.07
N GLN A 210 -11.92 13.09 -5.37
CA GLN A 210 -11.89 13.09 -3.91
C GLN A 210 -12.40 14.40 -3.30
N PHE A 211 -12.42 15.50 -4.05
CA PHE A 211 -13.02 16.77 -3.61
C PHE A 211 -14.55 16.75 -3.55
N VAL A 212 -15.21 15.76 -4.17
CA VAL A 212 -16.67 15.59 -4.13
C VAL A 212 -17.01 14.28 -3.40
N PRO A 213 -17.50 14.32 -2.13
CA PRO A 213 -17.63 13.13 -1.28
C PRO A 213 -18.43 11.96 -1.88
N VAL A 214 -19.54 12.23 -2.58
CA VAL A 214 -20.39 11.21 -3.21
C VAL A 214 -19.69 10.53 -4.39
N ILE A 215 -19.05 11.34 -5.24
CA ILE A 215 -18.28 10.83 -6.39
C ILE A 215 -17.07 10.05 -5.88
N ASN A 216 -16.44 10.49 -4.78
CA ASN A 216 -15.32 9.82 -4.16
C ASN A 216 -15.64 8.37 -3.75
N ILE A 217 -16.82 8.10 -3.19
CA ILE A 217 -17.22 6.73 -2.81
C ILE A 217 -17.27 5.83 -4.06
N ILE A 218 -17.94 6.27 -5.12
CA ILE A 218 -18.05 5.49 -6.38
C ILE A 218 -16.67 5.29 -6.99
N THR A 219 -15.88 6.35 -7.07
CA THR A 219 -14.52 6.31 -7.59
C THR A 219 -13.65 5.33 -6.80
N PHE A 220 -13.77 5.32 -5.47
CA PHE A 220 -12.95 4.48 -4.60
C PHE A 220 -13.31 2.99 -4.70
N PHE A 221 -14.59 2.65 -4.88
CA PHE A 221 -15.00 1.24 -4.99
C PHE A 221 -14.99 0.70 -6.43
N VAL A 222 -15.06 1.56 -7.44
CA VAL A 222 -15.14 1.14 -8.85
C VAL A 222 -13.87 1.51 -9.62
N SER A 223 -13.58 2.80 -9.74
CA SER A 223 -12.48 3.29 -10.57
C SER A 223 -11.12 2.91 -10.00
N PHE A 224 -10.96 2.97 -8.68
CA PHE A 224 -9.69 2.70 -8.01
C PHE A 224 -9.24 1.23 -8.21
N PRO A 225 -10.06 0.18 -7.96
CA PRO A 225 -9.70 -1.18 -8.30
C PRO A 225 -9.36 -1.39 -9.78
N ILE A 226 -10.14 -0.80 -10.70
CA ILE A 226 -9.94 -0.95 -12.14
C ILE A 226 -8.61 -0.32 -12.58
N VAL A 227 -8.34 0.91 -12.16
CA VAL A 227 -7.12 1.64 -12.54
C VAL A 227 -5.88 0.96 -11.96
N TYR A 228 -5.90 0.59 -10.67
CA TYR A 228 -4.77 -0.11 -10.05
C TYR A 228 -4.49 -1.46 -10.72
N THR A 229 -5.54 -2.21 -11.03
CA THR A 229 -5.45 -3.48 -11.76
C THR A 229 -4.87 -3.31 -13.15
N ALA A 230 -5.37 -2.34 -13.92
CA ALA A 230 -4.89 -2.05 -15.27
C ALA A 230 -3.40 -1.68 -15.25
N MET A 231 -3.00 -0.89 -14.24
CA MET A 231 -1.62 -0.49 -14.05
C MET A 231 -0.71 -1.65 -13.63
N ILE A 232 -1.17 -2.58 -12.78
CA ILE A 232 -0.44 -3.82 -12.44
C ILE A 232 -0.19 -4.66 -13.69
N LEU A 233 -1.24 -4.94 -14.47
CA LEU A 233 -1.16 -5.73 -15.71
C LEU A 233 -0.25 -5.07 -16.74
N TYR A 234 -0.31 -3.75 -16.84
CA TYR A 234 0.52 -2.98 -17.75
C TYR A 234 2.00 -3.01 -17.34
N PHE A 235 2.30 -2.86 -16.04
CA PHE A 235 3.65 -2.99 -15.51
C PHE A 235 4.23 -4.39 -15.74
N GLN A 236 3.43 -5.44 -15.51
CA GLN A 236 3.83 -6.83 -15.80
C GLN A 236 4.17 -7.02 -17.28
N LYS A 237 3.36 -6.47 -18.19
CA LYS A 237 3.61 -6.52 -19.64
C LYS A 237 4.99 -5.96 -20.00
N ILE A 238 5.36 -4.81 -19.41
CA ILE A 238 6.60 -4.11 -19.72
C ILE A 238 7.82 -4.82 -19.15
N ILE A 239 7.76 -5.27 -17.89
CA ILE A 239 8.92 -5.90 -17.25
C ILE A 239 9.17 -7.33 -17.74
N SER A 240 8.11 -8.09 -18.05
CA SER A 240 8.24 -9.50 -18.44
C SER A 240 8.14 -9.75 -19.96
N GLY A 241 7.89 -8.71 -20.76
CA GLY A 241 7.73 -8.82 -22.22
C GLY A 241 6.46 -9.55 -22.69
N LYS A 242 5.65 -10.10 -21.76
CA LYS A 242 4.35 -10.74 -22.03
C LYS A 242 3.31 -10.27 -21.03
N VAL A 243 2.03 -10.19 -21.43
CA VAL A 243 0.91 -10.08 -20.46
C VAL A 243 0.69 -11.47 -19.85
N THR A 244 1.60 -11.90 -19.00
CA THR A 244 1.46 -13.15 -18.26
C THR A 244 0.76 -12.86 -16.94
N ALA A 245 -0.18 -13.72 -16.54
CA ALA A 245 -0.53 -13.89 -15.14
C ALA A 245 0.66 -14.55 -14.42
N THR A 246 1.76 -13.80 -14.27
CA THR A 246 2.98 -14.08 -13.47
C THR A 246 3.90 -15.25 -13.86
N PRO A 247 5.21 -15.12 -13.53
CA PRO A 247 5.98 -16.25 -13.00
C PRO A 247 6.56 -16.05 -11.58
N ALA A 248 6.72 -14.82 -11.06
CA ALA A 248 7.39 -14.62 -9.76
C ALA A 248 6.51 -14.91 -8.53
N VAL A 249 5.21 -14.58 -8.58
CA VAL A 249 4.28 -14.79 -7.45
C VAL A 249 3.80 -16.24 -7.38
N ALA A 250 3.71 -16.95 -8.51
CA ALA A 250 3.48 -18.39 -8.49
C ALA A 250 4.64 -19.11 -7.78
N ALA A 251 5.90 -18.77 -8.07
CA ALA A 251 7.05 -19.36 -7.39
C ALA A 251 7.11 -19.00 -5.88
N ALA A 252 6.83 -17.74 -5.51
CA ALA A 252 6.86 -17.29 -4.12
C ALA A 252 5.66 -17.80 -3.30
N SER A 253 4.45 -17.84 -3.87
CA SER A 253 3.26 -18.38 -3.22
C SER A 253 3.31 -19.91 -3.12
N THR A 254 3.89 -20.60 -4.10
CA THR A 254 4.14 -22.04 -4.04
C THR A 254 5.21 -22.36 -3.00
N LYS A 255 6.29 -21.58 -2.91
CA LYS A 255 7.34 -21.73 -1.89
C LYS A 255 6.85 -21.39 -0.47
N TYR A 256 5.92 -20.44 -0.33
CA TYR A 256 5.29 -20.13 0.96
C TYR A 256 4.22 -21.16 1.35
N LYS A 257 3.39 -21.61 0.39
CA LYS A 257 2.39 -22.69 0.61
C LYS A 257 3.08 -24.03 0.89
N SER A 258 4.22 -24.34 0.27
CA SER A 258 5.02 -25.54 0.57
C SER A 258 5.59 -25.47 1.99
N LYS A 259 6.23 -24.35 2.36
CA LYS A 259 6.79 -24.16 3.71
C LYS A 259 5.70 -24.14 4.81
N LYS A 260 4.49 -23.66 4.50
CA LYS A 260 3.33 -23.71 5.42
C LYS A 260 2.75 -25.12 5.53
N ARG A 261 2.80 -25.94 4.47
CA ARG A 261 2.42 -27.36 4.49
C ARG A 261 3.43 -28.20 5.28
N GLU A 262 4.73 -27.99 5.08
CA GLU A 262 5.79 -28.65 5.86
C GLU A 262 5.63 -28.38 7.35
N LYS A 263 5.45 -27.10 7.75
CA LYS A 263 5.20 -26.74 9.15
C LYS A 263 3.90 -27.30 9.75
N ARG A 264 2.92 -27.67 8.93
CA ARG A 264 1.69 -28.33 9.42
C ARG A 264 1.93 -29.82 9.64
N LYS A 265 2.59 -30.50 8.69
CA LYS A 265 3.00 -31.90 8.84
C LYS A 265 3.90 -32.11 10.06
N GLU A 266 4.91 -31.25 10.24
CA GLU A 266 5.81 -31.33 11.40
C GLU A 266 5.07 -31.13 12.74
N LYS A 267 3.98 -30.35 12.74
CA LYS A 267 3.14 -30.16 13.94
C LYS A 267 2.19 -31.33 14.18
N GLU A 268 1.71 -31.99 13.13
CA GLU A 268 0.86 -33.17 13.21
C GLU A 268 1.68 -34.38 13.68
N GLU A 269 2.87 -34.60 13.11
CA GLU A 269 3.82 -35.64 13.53
C GLU A 269 4.23 -35.48 15.01
N LYS A 270 4.59 -34.26 15.44
CA LYS A 270 4.90 -33.97 16.86
C LYS A 270 3.70 -34.13 17.80
N LYS A 271 2.48 -34.10 17.27
CA LYS A 271 1.27 -34.31 18.08
C LYS A 271 0.98 -35.80 18.22
N GLU A 272 1.11 -36.57 17.14
CA GLU A 272 0.98 -38.03 17.15
C GLU A 272 2.04 -38.67 18.05
N GLU A 273 3.31 -38.25 17.96
CA GLU A 273 4.40 -38.75 18.81
C GLU A 273 4.13 -38.50 20.31
N LYS A 274 3.53 -37.34 20.65
CA LYS A 274 3.14 -37.03 22.03
C LYS A 274 1.93 -37.84 22.51
N GLU A 275 1.02 -38.20 21.62
CA GLU A 275 -0.13 -39.04 21.97
C GLU A 275 0.32 -40.49 22.17
N GLU A 276 1.25 -41.02 21.37
CA GLU A 276 1.85 -42.35 21.55
C GLU A 276 2.64 -42.48 22.87
N ILE A 277 3.44 -41.47 23.22
CA ILE A 277 4.19 -41.49 24.49
C ILE A 277 3.25 -41.54 25.69
N LYS A 278 2.18 -40.72 25.68
CA LYS A 278 1.17 -40.73 26.75
C LYS A 278 0.39 -42.04 26.83
N GLU A 279 0.17 -42.71 25.71
CA GLU A 279 -0.49 -44.02 25.70
C GLU A 279 0.40 -45.12 26.27
N LYS A 280 1.72 -45.06 26.03
CA LYS A 280 2.69 -45.97 26.66
C LYS A 280 2.79 -45.76 28.16
N GLU A 281 2.93 -44.51 28.63
CA GLU A 281 2.94 -44.17 30.06
C GLU A 281 1.68 -44.68 30.77
N ARG A 282 0.50 -44.55 30.15
CA ARG A 282 -0.76 -45.09 30.69
C ARG A 282 -0.85 -46.61 30.73
N LYS A 283 -0.13 -47.32 29.87
CA LYS A 283 -0.09 -48.79 29.87
C LYS A 283 0.86 -49.29 30.95
N GLU A 284 2.00 -48.62 31.13
CA GLU A 284 2.95 -48.91 32.20
C GLU A 284 2.34 -48.65 33.60
N GLU A 285 1.60 -47.53 33.79
CA GLU A 285 0.89 -47.26 35.06
C GLU A 285 -0.17 -48.34 35.38
N LYS A 286 -0.86 -48.89 34.38
CA LYS A 286 -1.86 -49.94 34.58
C LYS A 286 -1.25 -51.30 34.89
N GLU A 287 -0.07 -51.60 34.34
CA GLU A 287 0.65 -52.82 34.68
C GLU A 287 1.22 -52.75 36.10
N GLU A 288 1.64 -51.57 36.59
CA GLU A 288 2.10 -51.40 37.98
C GLU A 288 0.96 -51.48 39.01
N GLU A 289 -0.27 -51.07 38.68
CA GLU A 289 -1.45 -51.20 39.54
C GLU A 289 -1.91 -52.67 39.74
N ASP A 290 -1.66 -53.56 38.78
CA ASP A 290 -2.01 -54.99 38.88
C ASP A 290 -1.01 -55.82 39.74
N TYR A 291 0.10 -55.23 40.18
CA TYR A 291 1.12 -55.87 41.03
C TYR A 291 1.16 -55.36 42.49
N SER A 292 0.26 -54.46 42.89
CA SER A 292 0.12 -53.96 44.28
C SER A 292 -1.14 -54.50 44.97
#